data_AF-A0A560IAJ3-F1
#
_entry.id   AF-A0A560IAJ3-F1
#
_cell.length_a   1.000
_cell.length_b   1.000
_cell.length_c   1.000
_cell.angle_alpha   90.00
_cell.angle_beta   90.00
_cell.angle_gamma   90.00
#
_symmetry.space_group_name_H-M   'P 1'
#
loop_
_entity.id
_entity.type
_entity.pdbx_description
1 polymer ?
#
loop_
_entity_poly.entity_id
_entity_poly.type
_entity_poly.pdbx_seq_one_letter_code
_entity_poly.pdbx_strand_id
1 'polypeptide(L)'
;MPSLRWLLPSFLALALAAQPAVAAKPQGAKAAPGDGPQGITNLNPIALEYGVNTLDNFAPDGRTAIVIRAWRDNGNAWGHATYMVMMKPAGGDRHGWNLVSVEAETPPGVAEIVRDSPHTGEDAVRSVVFAHGTVEGKPQTLLLIATRKIGDSVPDPAPTTIAVYQLTANAQDDNPVGTTADTFRRIRNWQTKKPYCSSDAALATELHIPRPADSEAPETADGCS
;
A
#
# COMPACT_ATOMS: atom_id res chain seq x y z
N MET A 1 14.91 70.23 -56.22
CA MET A 1 13.71 69.40 -55.95
C MET A 1 14.12 67.93 -55.90
N PRO A 2 13.53 67.12 -55.01
CA PRO A 2 14.26 66.26 -54.06
C PRO A 2 14.31 64.79 -54.50
N SER A 3 15.27 64.03 -53.98
CA SER A 3 14.97 62.65 -53.57
C SER A 3 15.88 62.21 -52.43
N LEU A 4 15.28 62.20 -51.25
CA LEU A 4 15.79 61.75 -49.98
C LEU A 4 15.70 60.21 -49.96
N ARG A 5 16.82 59.50 -50.11
CA ARG A 5 16.85 58.04 -49.95
C ARG A 5 17.19 57.70 -48.50
N TRP A 6 16.18 57.29 -47.76
CA TRP A 6 16.26 56.76 -46.41
C TRP A 6 16.90 55.36 -46.41
N LEU A 7 17.94 55.17 -45.60
CA LEU A 7 18.42 53.86 -45.18
C LEU A 7 17.61 53.44 -43.95
N LEU A 8 16.74 52.45 -44.11
CA LEU A 8 16.06 51.78 -42.99
C LEU A 8 16.99 50.72 -42.39
N PRO A 9 17.18 50.68 -41.06
CA PRO A 9 17.88 49.57 -40.42
C PRO A 9 17.01 48.31 -40.40
N SER A 10 17.58 47.18 -40.83
CA SER A 10 16.96 45.87 -40.69
C SER A 10 16.98 45.46 -39.21
N PHE A 11 15.82 45.51 -38.57
CA PHE A 11 15.61 44.86 -37.28
C PHE A 11 15.37 43.37 -37.50
N LEU A 12 16.36 42.55 -37.11
CA LEU A 12 16.24 41.11 -37.02
C LEU A 12 15.36 40.78 -35.80
N ALA A 13 14.08 40.49 -36.02
CA ALA A 13 13.18 40.03 -34.97
C ALA A 13 13.52 38.57 -34.61
N LEU A 14 14.17 38.37 -33.47
CA LEU A 14 14.35 37.06 -32.86
C LEU A 14 12.98 36.58 -32.35
N ALA A 15 12.32 35.68 -33.08
CA ALA A 15 11.10 35.03 -32.60
C ALA A 15 11.47 34.04 -31.50
N LEU A 16 11.38 34.47 -30.25
CA LEU A 16 11.43 33.59 -29.08
C LEU A 16 10.14 32.75 -29.10
N ALA A 17 10.22 31.52 -29.58
CA ALA A 17 9.14 30.56 -29.45
C ALA A 17 8.98 30.22 -27.96
N ALA A 18 7.98 30.83 -27.31
CA ALA A 18 7.55 30.45 -25.97
C ALA A 18 7.03 29.01 -26.05
N GLN A 19 7.83 28.05 -25.58
CA GLN A 19 7.35 26.69 -25.38
C GLN A 19 6.28 26.74 -24.29
N PRO A 20 5.10 26.13 -24.50
CA PRO A 20 4.14 25.98 -23.41
C PRO A 20 4.81 25.17 -22.31
N ALA A 21 4.92 25.75 -21.12
CA ALA A 21 5.36 25.04 -19.93
C ALA A 21 4.42 23.85 -19.73
N VAL A 22 4.93 22.65 -20.01
CA VAL A 22 4.24 21.40 -19.72
C VAL A 22 4.10 21.36 -18.20
N ALA A 23 2.90 21.60 -17.71
CA ALA A 23 2.59 21.51 -16.29
C ALA A 23 2.95 20.11 -15.82
N ALA A 24 3.96 20.00 -14.96
CA ALA A 24 4.32 18.74 -14.33
C ALA A 24 3.09 18.21 -13.57
N LYS A 25 2.63 17.00 -13.91
CA LYS A 25 1.61 16.31 -13.11
C LYS A 25 2.14 16.15 -11.68
N PRO A 26 1.31 16.37 -10.65
CA PRO A 26 1.73 16.25 -9.28
C PRO A 26 2.20 14.82 -9.00
N GLN A 27 3.46 14.69 -8.58
CA GLN A 27 4.01 13.45 -8.02
C GLN A 27 3.10 13.02 -6.85
N GLY A 28 2.80 11.71 -6.80
CA GLY A 28 1.83 11.10 -5.90
C GLY A 28 1.81 11.76 -4.51
N ALA A 29 0.71 12.45 -4.22
CA ALA A 29 0.53 13.12 -2.95
C ALA A 29 0.66 12.11 -1.82
N LYS A 30 1.54 12.41 -0.87
CA LYS A 30 1.68 11.67 0.40
C LYS A 30 0.28 11.54 1.01
N ALA A 31 -0.22 10.32 1.20
CA ALA A 31 -1.47 10.11 1.91
C ALA A 31 -1.38 10.83 3.26
N ALA A 32 -2.20 11.87 3.45
CA ALA A 32 -2.17 12.67 4.66
C ALA A 32 -2.65 11.81 5.84
N PRO A 33 -2.06 11.98 7.03
CA PRO A 33 -2.61 11.40 8.26
C PRO A 33 -4.07 11.80 8.38
N GLY A 34 -4.97 10.81 8.44
CA GLY A 34 -6.41 11.04 8.53
C GLY A 34 -6.96 10.62 9.90
N ASP A 35 -8.22 10.98 10.17
CA ASP A 35 -8.94 10.48 11.35
C ASP A 35 -9.65 9.16 11.00
N GLY A 36 -9.01 8.03 11.31
CA GLY A 36 -9.61 6.70 11.14
C GLY A 36 -9.85 6.29 9.68
N PRO A 37 -10.73 5.32 9.39
CA PRO A 37 -10.85 4.69 8.07
C PRO A 37 -11.75 5.40 7.04
N GLN A 38 -12.18 6.66 7.25
CA GLN A 38 -13.27 7.31 6.46
C GLN A 38 -13.25 6.96 4.96
N GLY A 39 -14.42 6.59 4.44
CA GLY A 39 -14.59 6.16 3.04
C GLY A 39 -14.24 4.70 2.77
N ILE A 40 -13.63 3.99 3.74
CA ILE A 40 -13.27 2.57 3.66
C ILE A 40 -14.25 1.76 4.51
N THR A 41 -15.00 0.87 3.88
CA THR A 41 -16.07 0.09 4.53
C THR A 41 -16.15 -1.33 4.00
N ASN A 42 -16.99 -2.17 4.62
CA ASN A 42 -17.28 -3.54 4.20
C ASN A 42 -16.03 -4.43 4.06
N LEU A 43 -15.07 -4.27 4.98
CA LEU A 43 -13.84 -5.05 4.97
C LEU A 43 -14.15 -6.53 5.25
N ASN A 44 -13.79 -7.39 4.30
CA ASN A 44 -13.88 -8.83 4.39
C ASN A 44 -12.49 -9.43 4.17
N PRO A 45 -11.80 -9.89 5.22
CA PRO A 45 -10.47 -10.47 5.09
C PRO A 45 -10.44 -11.68 4.17
N ILE A 46 -9.33 -11.80 3.44
CA ILE A 46 -9.03 -12.95 2.61
C ILE A 46 -8.25 -13.93 3.48
N ALA A 47 -8.84 -15.09 3.75
CA ALA A 47 -8.16 -16.18 4.44
C ALA A 47 -7.02 -16.72 3.56
N LEU A 48 -5.83 -16.85 4.14
CA LEU A 48 -4.63 -17.34 3.46
C LEU A 48 -4.01 -18.49 4.25
N GLU A 49 -3.88 -19.63 3.58
CA GLU A 49 -3.10 -20.77 4.07
C GLU A 49 -1.61 -20.53 3.86
N TYR A 50 -0.76 -21.20 4.65
CA TYR A 50 0.66 -21.26 4.35
C TYR A 50 0.89 -21.98 3.01
N GLY A 51 1.79 -21.43 2.19
CA GLY A 51 2.08 -21.88 0.84
C GLY A 51 1.43 -21.00 -0.22
N VAL A 52 0.98 -21.63 -1.31
CA VAL A 52 0.47 -20.95 -2.51
C VAL A 52 -1.05 -20.86 -2.44
N ASN A 53 -1.59 -19.65 -2.45
CA ASN A 53 -3.03 -19.39 -2.49
C ASN A 53 -3.39 -18.84 -3.87
N THR A 54 -4.21 -19.56 -4.64
CA THR A 54 -4.76 -19.06 -5.92
C THR A 54 -6.13 -18.46 -5.64
N LEU A 55 -6.28 -17.17 -5.91
CA LEU A 55 -7.46 -16.38 -5.56
C LEU A 55 -8.12 -15.85 -6.83
N ASP A 56 -9.23 -16.46 -7.21
CA ASP A 56 -10.07 -15.96 -8.30
C ASP A 56 -10.82 -14.69 -7.88
N ASN A 57 -11.08 -13.80 -8.84
CA ASN A 57 -11.69 -12.49 -8.58
C ASN A 57 -10.94 -11.69 -7.50
N PHE A 58 -9.61 -11.82 -7.46
CA PHE A 58 -8.79 -11.12 -6.46
C PHE A 58 -8.88 -9.63 -6.65
N ALA A 59 -8.73 -9.13 -7.88
CA ALA A 59 -8.86 -7.71 -8.21
C ALA A 59 -10.28 -7.31 -8.61
N PRO A 60 -10.62 -6.00 -8.53
CA PRO A 60 -11.96 -5.51 -8.90
C PRO A 60 -12.35 -5.77 -10.35
N ASP A 61 -11.36 -5.96 -11.24
CA ASP A 61 -11.55 -6.31 -12.65
C ASP A 61 -11.71 -7.83 -12.89
N GLY A 62 -11.79 -8.63 -11.82
CA GLY A 62 -11.98 -10.08 -11.87
C GLY A 62 -10.69 -10.88 -12.05
N ARG A 63 -9.52 -10.25 -12.15
CA ARG A 63 -8.26 -10.97 -12.36
C ARG A 63 -7.88 -11.84 -11.15
N THR A 64 -7.42 -13.05 -11.46
CA THR A 64 -6.85 -13.99 -10.49
C THR A 64 -5.51 -13.49 -9.96
N ALA A 65 -5.26 -13.69 -8.67
CA ALA A 65 -3.94 -13.55 -8.05
C ALA A 65 -3.42 -14.88 -7.52
N ILE A 66 -2.10 -14.98 -7.42
CA ILE A 66 -1.43 -15.91 -6.50
C ILE A 66 -0.89 -15.09 -5.33
N VAL A 67 -1.24 -15.49 -4.12
CA VAL A 67 -0.63 -14.97 -2.88
C VAL A 67 0.13 -16.09 -2.20
N ILE A 68 1.44 -15.90 -2.05
CA ILE A 68 2.29 -16.82 -1.29
C ILE A 68 2.37 -16.29 0.13
N ARG A 69 1.95 -17.09 1.12
CA ARG A 69 2.21 -16.87 2.54
C ARG A 69 3.27 -17.88 2.99
N ALA A 70 4.46 -17.42 3.34
CA ALA A 70 5.56 -18.29 3.73
C ALA A 70 6.03 -17.97 5.15
N TRP A 71 6.26 -18.99 5.97
CA TRP A 71 6.90 -18.81 7.27
C TRP A 71 8.41 -18.68 7.10
N ARG A 72 8.97 -17.55 7.52
CA ARG A 72 10.41 -17.38 7.66
C ARG A 72 10.81 -17.90 9.03
N ASP A 73 11.32 -19.11 9.06
CA ASP A 73 12.02 -19.65 10.21
C ASP A 73 13.35 -18.89 10.41
N ASN A 74 13.65 -18.53 11.65
CA ASN A 74 14.89 -17.84 12.03
C ASN A 74 15.69 -18.63 13.09
N GLY A 75 15.29 -19.87 13.40
CA GLY A 75 15.93 -20.73 14.40
C GLY A 75 15.58 -20.41 15.85
N ASN A 76 14.61 -19.53 16.12
CA ASN A 76 14.07 -19.24 17.45
C ASN A 76 12.54 -19.01 17.40
N ALA A 77 11.94 -18.58 18.53
CA ALA A 77 10.49 -18.39 18.65
C ALA A 77 9.92 -17.20 17.86
N TRP A 78 10.74 -16.46 17.09
CA TRP A 78 10.37 -15.18 16.45
C TRP A 78 10.38 -15.24 14.92
N GLY A 79 10.05 -16.42 14.36
CA GLY A 79 9.74 -16.53 12.93
C GLY A 79 8.56 -15.63 12.55
N HIS A 80 8.36 -15.39 11.26
CA HIS A 80 7.30 -14.48 10.79
C HIS A 80 6.78 -14.89 9.42
N ALA A 81 5.50 -14.59 9.13
CA ALA A 81 4.96 -14.78 7.80
C ALA A 81 5.41 -13.65 6.85
N THR A 82 5.78 -14.05 5.64
CA THR A 82 6.07 -13.18 4.52
C THR A 82 5.05 -13.43 3.42
N TYR A 83 4.65 -12.36 2.74
CA TYR A 83 3.63 -12.37 1.71
C TYR A 83 4.19 -11.82 0.41
N MET A 84 3.97 -12.55 -0.67
CA MET A 84 4.27 -12.11 -2.04
C MET A 84 3.02 -12.26 -2.89
N VAL A 85 2.69 -11.23 -3.66
CA VAL A 85 1.49 -11.22 -4.51
C VAL A 85 1.91 -11.19 -5.97
N MET A 86 1.27 -12.05 -6.76
CA MET A 86 1.41 -12.05 -8.20
C MET A 86 0.04 -12.06 -8.86
N MET A 87 -0.08 -11.45 -10.03
CA MET A 87 -1.34 -11.33 -10.75
C MET A 87 -1.19 -11.62 -12.23
N LYS A 88 -2.27 -12.10 -12.85
CA LYS A 88 -2.34 -12.17 -14.31
C LYS A 88 -2.28 -10.75 -14.90
N PRO A 89 -1.59 -10.55 -16.03
CA PRO A 89 -1.60 -9.27 -16.72
C PRO A 89 -3.01 -8.90 -17.21
N ALA A 90 -3.34 -7.60 -17.20
CA ALA A 90 -4.61 -7.08 -17.69
C ALA A 90 -4.76 -7.14 -19.23
N GLY A 91 -3.68 -7.40 -19.97
CA GLY A 91 -3.66 -7.60 -21.42
C GLY A 91 -2.97 -8.91 -21.77
N GLY A 92 -3.64 -9.74 -22.57
CA GLY A 92 -3.10 -11.01 -23.05
C GLY A 92 -2.00 -10.74 -24.07
N ASP A 93 -0.76 -11.08 -23.71
CA ASP A 93 0.41 -11.31 -24.58
C ASP A 93 1.70 -11.41 -23.74
N ARG A 94 1.68 -11.00 -22.47
CA ARG A 94 2.73 -11.36 -21.50
C ARG A 94 2.38 -12.70 -20.84
N HIS A 95 3.13 -13.75 -21.17
CA HIS A 95 2.95 -15.05 -20.53
C HIS A 95 3.42 -14.99 -19.07
N GLY A 96 2.58 -15.45 -18.14
CA GLY A 96 2.96 -15.71 -16.75
C GLY A 96 2.26 -14.84 -15.70
N TRP A 97 2.90 -14.76 -14.54
CA TRP A 97 2.44 -14.05 -13.35
C TRP A 97 3.33 -12.82 -13.12
N ASN A 98 2.72 -11.64 -12.99
CA ASN A 98 3.45 -10.40 -12.69
C ASN A 98 3.49 -10.18 -11.19
N LEU A 99 4.66 -9.81 -10.65
CA LEU A 99 4.76 -9.32 -9.28
C LEU A 99 3.89 -8.08 -9.09
N VAL A 100 3.24 -8.00 -7.94
CA VAL A 100 2.52 -6.81 -7.47
C VAL A 100 3.36 -6.17 -6.38
N SER A 101 3.82 -4.94 -6.63
CA SER A 101 4.55 -4.20 -5.61
C SER A 101 3.61 -3.56 -4.58
N VAL A 102 4.15 -3.22 -3.43
CA VAL A 102 3.52 -2.43 -2.36
C VAL A 102 4.31 -1.14 -2.21
N GLU A 103 3.63 0.01 -2.20
CA GLU A 103 4.27 1.30 -1.92
C GLU A 103 4.96 1.25 -0.56
N ALA A 104 6.18 1.78 -0.48
CA ALA A 104 6.95 1.77 0.76
C ALA A 104 6.22 2.54 1.89
N GLU A 105 6.26 1.98 3.10
CA GLU A 105 5.76 2.64 4.31
C GLU A 105 6.44 4.00 4.52
N THR A 106 7.74 4.11 4.19
CA THR A 106 8.48 5.37 4.11
C THR A 106 8.93 5.61 2.66
N PRO A 107 8.24 6.46 1.89
CA PRO A 107 8.64 6.80 0.53
C PRO A 107 9.99 7.55 0.47
N PRO A 108 10.73 7.48 -0.65
CA PRO A 108 10.37 6.82 -1.91
C PRO A 108 10.66 5.30 -1.91
N GLY A 109 9.93 4.56 -2.74
CA GLY A 109 10.22 3.14 -3.01
C GLY A 109 9.00 2.24 -3.06
N VAL A 110 9.25 0.99 -3.43
CA VAL A 110 8.29 -0.11 -3.41
C VAL A 110 8.94 -1.36 -2.85
N ALA A 111 8.12 -2.30 -2.37
CA ALA A 111 8.54 -3.63 -1.95
C ALA A 111 7.66 -4.69 -2.62
N GLU A 112 8.26 -5.78 -3.07
CA GLU A 112 7.55 -6.92 -3.66
C GLU A 112 7.12 -7.96 -2.61
N ILE A 113 7.67 -7.82 -1.39
CA ILE A 113 7.40 -8.69 -0.25
C ILE A 113 7.03 -7.83 0.95
N VAL A 114 5.95 -8.20 1.64
CA VAL A 114 5.59 -7.64 2.95
C VAL A 114 5.65 -8.75 4.01
N ARG A 115 5.85 -8.39 5.28
CA ARG A 115 6.00 -9.37 6.38
C ARG A 115 5.27 -8.95 7.64
N ASP A 116 4.68 -9.87 8.37
CA ASP A 116 4.29 -9.57 9.75
C ASP A 116 5.54 -9.51 10.66
N SER A 117 5.32 -9.21 11.94
CA SER A 117 6.35 -9.25 12.97
C SER A 117 5.70 -9.66 14.29
N PRO A 118 5.40 -10.97 14.46
CA PRO A 118 5.08 -11.50 15.78
C PRO A 118 6.30 -11.32 16.69
N HIS A 119 6.08 -11.02 17.97
CA HIS A 119 7.13 -11.12 18.98
C HIS A 119 6.95 -12.42 19.78
N THR A 120 6.04 -12.50 20.74
CA THR A 120 5.67 -13.79 21.38
C THR A 120 4.33 -14.34 20.89
N GLY A 121 3.71 -13.71 19.89
CA GLY A 121 2.34 -14.02 19.45
C GLY A 121 1.29 -13.24 20.25
N GLU A 122 1.51 -13.04 21.55
CA GLU A 122 0.65 -12.23 22.42
C GLU A 122 0.71 -10.73 22.10
N ASP A 123 1.86 -10.25 21.63
CA ASP A 123 2.17 -8.83 21.51
C ASP A 123 2.65 -8.42 20.10
N ALA A 124 1.99 -8.97 19.08
CA ALA A 124 2.31 -8.74 17.67
C ALA A 124 2.64 -7.28 17.34
N VAL A 125 3.84 -7.04 16.83
CA VAL A 125 4.36 -5.69 16.52
C VAL A 125 3.86 -5.21 15.17
N ARG A 126 3.69 -6.11 14.21
CA ARG A 126 3.19 -5.79 12.88
C ARG A 126 2.29 -6.90 12.36
N SER A 127 1.15 -6.53 11.81
CA SER A 127 0.16 -7.45 11.23
C SER A 127 -0.15 -7.08 9.78
N VAL A 128 -0.28 -8.09 8.92
CA VAL A 128 -0.60 -7.97 7.49
C VAL A 128 -1.90 -8.67 7.20
N VAL A 129 -2.87 -7.96 6.62
CA VAL A 129 -4.14 -8.55 6.21
C VAL A 129 -4.50 -8.10 4.80
N PHE A 130 -4.79 -9.06 3.92
CA PHE A 130 -5.44 -8.79 2.65
C PHE A 130 -6.95 -8.85 2.84
N ALA A 131 -7.70 -7.93 2.24
CA ALA A 131 -9.15 -7.88 2.34
C ALA A 131 -9.79 -7.43 1.03
N HIS A 132 -11.00 -7.91 0.77
CA HIS A 132 -11.92 -7.20 -0.10
C HIS A 132 -12.66 -6.13 0.71
N GLY A 133 -13.04 -5.04 0.08
CA GLY A 133 -13.84 -4.00 0.72
C GLY A 133 -14.33 -2.97 -0.27
N THR A 134 -14.79 -1.83 0.24
CA THR A 134 -15.18 -0.69 -0.60
C THR A 134 -14.43 0.56 -0.22
N VAL A 135 -13.96 1.31 -1.23
CA VAL A 135 -13.39 2.65 -1.08
C VAL A 135 -14.30 3.62 -1.83
N GLU A 136 -14.87 4.59 -1.11
CA GLU A 136 -15.87 5.52 -1.64
C GLU A 136 -17.01 4.80 -2.39
N GLY A 137 -17.48 3.69 -1.79
CA GLY A 137 -18.55 2.84 -2.33
C GLY A 137 -18.16 1.92 -3.49
N LYS A 138 -16.91 1.96 -3.97
CA LYS A 138 -16.45 1.11 -5.08
C LYS A 138 -15.73 -0.14 -4.56
N PRO A 139 -16.01 -1.35 -5.07
CA PRO A 139 -15.29 -2.56 -4.70
C PRO A 139 -13.78 -2.43 -4.93
N GLN A 140 -12.98 -2.81 -3.95
CA GLN A 140 -11.53 -2.75 -3.97
C GLN A 140 -10.91 -3.97 -3.30
N THR A 141 -9.68 -4.25 -3.71
CA THR A 141 -8.78 -5.17 -3.01
C THR A 141 -7.79 -4.34 -2.21
N LEU A 142 -7.73 -4.61 -0.92
CA LEU A 142 -7.02 -3.80 0.05
C LEU A 142 -5.95 -4.63 0.75
N LEU A 143 -4.85 -3.97 1.07
CA LEU A 143 -3.83 -4.46 1.98
C LEU A 143 -3.84 -3.55 3.21
N LEU A 144 -4.06 -4.16 4.37
CA LEU A 144 -4.06 -3.52 5.68
C LEU A 144 -2.75 -3.88 6.38
N ILE A 145 -2.05 -2.86 6.85
CA ILE A 145 -0.83 -3.03 7.65
C ILE A 145 -1.03 -2.25 8.94
N ALA A 146 -1.00 -2.95 10.07
CA ALA A 146 -0.94 -2.36 11.39
C ALA A 146 0.48 -2.53 11.95
N THR A 147 1.07 -1.45 12.42
CA THR A 147 2.40 -1.44 13.03
C THR A 147 2.33 -0.73 14.37
N ARG A 148 2.51 -1.49 15.46
CA ARG A 148 2.59 -0.94 16.81
C ARG A 148 3.96 -0.30 17.03
N LYS A 149 3.97 0.92 17.56
CA LYS A 149 5.22 1.61 17.88
C LYS A 149 5.80 1.04 19.16
N ILE A 150 6.92 0.32 19.08
CA ILE A 150 7.62 -0.16 20.28
C ILE A 150 8.17 1.05 21.05
N GLY A 151 7.87 1.10 22.36
CA GLY A 151 8.39 2.08 23.30
C GLY A 151 9.64 1.56 24.01
N ASP A 152 9.62 1.60 25.34
CA ASP A 152 10.73 1.14 26.19
C ASP A 152 10.82 -0.40 26.23
N SER A 153 9.68 -1.09 26.18
CA SER A 153 9.60 -2.55 26.10
C SER A 153 8.64 -3.00 24.99
N VAL A 154 8.86 -4.22 24.47
CA VAL A 154 8.00 -4.79 23.42
C VAL A 154 6.57 -5.04 23.94
N PRO A 155 6.33 -5.61 25.13
CA PRO A 155 4.97 -5.88 25.60
C PRO A 155 4.18 -4.63 26.00
N ASP A 156 4.82 -3.47 26.14
CA ASP A 156 4.16 -2.26 26.63
C ASP A 156 3.04 -1.81 25.66
N PRO A 157 1.85 -1.45 26.17
CA PRO A 157 0.79 -0.90 25.34
C PRO A 157 1.27 0.35 24.61
N ALA A 158 1.05 0.41 23.29
CA ALA A 158 1.46 1.57 22.50
C ALA A 158 0.48 1.90 21.36
N PRO A 159 0.43 3.18 20.91
CA PRO A 159 -0.33 3.53 19.73
C PRO A 159 0.13 2.75 18.49
N THR A 160 -0.84 2.34 17.68
CA THR A 160 -0.62 1.58 16.46
C THR A 160 -0.87 2.46 15.24
N THR A 161 0.02 2.41 14.26
CA THR A 161 -0.24 3.01 12.95
C THR A 161 -0.95 1.99 12.08
N ILE A 162 -2.13 2.34 11.58
CA ILE A 162 -2.86 1.53 10.60
C ILE A 162 -2.74 2.23 9.24
N ALA A 163 -2.27 1.49 8.25
CA ALA A 163 -2.16 1.92 6.87
C ALA A 163 -3.01 1.03 5.97
N VAL A 164 -3.78 1.66 5.08
CA VAL A 164 -4.60 0.97 4.08
C VAL A 164 -4.08 1.29 2.69
N TYR A 165 -3.82 0.23 1.94
CA TYR A 165 -3.35 0.29 0.58
C TYR A 165 -4.41 -0.26 -0.35
N GLN A 166 -4.64 0.43 -1.47
CA GLN A 166 -5.53 0.02 -2.53
C GLN A 166 -4.74 -0.59 -3.67
N LEU A 167 -5.17 -1.74 -4.17
CA LEU A 167 -4.65 -2.30 -5.41
C LEU A 167 -5.03 -1.40 -6.58
N THR A 168 -4.03 -0.92 -7.31
CA THR A 168 -4.21 -0.06 -8.47
C THR A 168 -3.44 -0.63 -9.66
N ALA A 169 -4.07 -0.61 -10.83
CA ALA A 169 -3.34 -0.77 -12.08
C ALA A 169 -2.56 0.52 -12.33
N ASN A 170 -1.24 0.42 -12.43
CA ASN A 170 -0.43 1.50 -12.97
C ASN A 170 -0.67 1.54 -14.47
N ALA A 171 -1.56 2.43 -14.92
CA ALA A 171 -1.48 2.91 -16.29
C ALA A 171 -0.07 3.47 -16.45
N GLN A 172 0.71 2.92 -17.38
CA GLN A 172 2.08 3.35 -17.67
C GLN A 172 2.16 4.88 -17.66
N ASP A 173 2.70 5.47 -16.59
CA ASP A 173 3.22 6.83 -16.66
C ASP A 173 4.28 6.86 -17.76
N ASP A 174 4.47 8.00 -18.41
CA ASP A 174 5.25 8.16 -19.65
C ASP A 174 6.73 7.73 -19.55
N ASN A 175 7.20 7.24 -18.40
CA ASN A 175 8.53 6.64 -18.25
C ASN A 175 8.71 5.81 -16.94
N PRO A 176 8.30 4.52 -16.83
CA PRO A 176 8.43 3.77 -15.58
C PRO A 176 9.42 2.61 -15.74
N VAL A 177 10.71 2.89 -15.84
CA VAL A 177 11.72 1.82 -15.70
C VAL A 177 11.72 1.38 -14.23
N GLY A 178 11.33 0.12 -13.99
CA GLY A 178 11.44 -0.52 -12.66
C GLY A 178 10.19 -0.53 -11.79
N THR A 179 8.99 -0.22 -12.31
CA THR A 179 7.73 -0.36 -11.55
C THR A 179 6.88 -1.55 -12.03
N THR A 180 6.13 -2.18 -11.13
CA THR A 180 5.16 -3.21 -11.51
C THR A 180 3.92 -2.63 -12.19
N ALA A 181 3.23 -3.45 -12.97
CA ALA A 181 1.97 -3.08 -13.64
C ALA A 181 0.82 -2.88 -12.64
N ASP A 182 0.82 -3.64 -11.55
CA ASP A 182 -0.15 -3.53 -10.46
C ASP A 182 0.60 -3.18 -9.17
N THR A 183 0.07 -2.26 -8.38
CA THR A 183 0.68 -1.83 -7.12
C THR A 183 -0.37 -1.56 -6.06
N PHE A 184 -0.12 -2.02 -4.84
CA PHE A 184 -0.81 -1.56 -3.65
C PHE A 184 -0.30 -0.17 -3.27
N ARG A 185 -1.11 0.86 -3.54
CA ARG A 185 -0.81 2.26 -3.23
C ARG A 185 -1.50 2.68 -1.95
N ARG A 186 -0.79 3.38 -1.07
CA ARG A 186 -1.35 3.79 0.21
C ARG A 186 -2.40 4.88 -0.02
N ILE A 187 -3.63 4.60 0.38
CA ILE A 187 -4.73 5.58 0.29
C ILE A 187 -5.01 6.25 1.63
N ARG A 188 -4.58 5.62 2.73
CA ARG A 188 -4.85 6.11 4.08
C ARG A 188 -3.81 5.63 5.06
N ASN A 189 -3.50 6.46 6.05
CA ASN A 189 -2.91 6.01 7.30
C ASN A 189 -3.43 6.86 8.46
N TRP A 190 -3.43 6.29 9.66
CA TRP A 190 -3.70 7.01 10.90
C TRP A 190 -3.00 6.32 12.06
N GLN A 191 -2.86 7.05 13.16
CA GLN A 191 -2.45 6.49 14.44
C GLN A 191 -3.68 6.28 15.31
N THR A 192 -3.76 5.15 15.99
CA THR A 192 -4.83 4.87 16.94
C THR A 192 -4.75 5.84 18.12
N LYS A 193 -5.92 6.26 18.62
CA LYS A 193 -6.01 7.13 19.81
C LYS A 193 -5.71 6.37 21.10
N LYS A 194 -6.09 5.10 21.12
CA LYS A 194 -5.84 4.19 22.25
C LYS A 194 -4.57 3.37 21.99
N PRO A 195 -3.80 3.06 23.03
CA PRO A 195 -2.72 2.09 22.92
C PRO A 195 -3.28 0.67 22.85
N TYR A 196 -2.50 -0.24 22.26
CA TYR A 196 -2.78 -1.67 22.15
C TYR A 196 -1.53 -2.46 22.55
N CYS A 197 -1.68 -3.67 23.07
CA CYS A 197 -0.56 -4.59 23.30
C CYS A 197 -0.25 -5.43 22.03
N SER A 198 -1.21 -5.58 21.12
CA SER A 198 -1.05 -6.32 19.86
C SER A 198 -1.61 -5.55 18.66
N SER A 199 -0.92 -5.62 17.53
CA SER A 199 -1.38 -5.07 16.25
C SER A 199 -2.62 -5.79 15.71
N ASP A 200 -2.81 -7.07 16.06
CA ASP A 200 -4.03 -7.82 15.73
C ASP A 200 -5.23 -7.25 16.49
N ALA A 201 -5.06 -6.92 17.77
CA ALA A 201 -6.09 -6.28 18.58
C ALA A 201 -6.46 -4.90 18.04
N ALA A 202 -5.47 -4.13 17.56
CA ALA A 202 -5.72 -2.85 16.91
C ALA A 202 -6.57 -3.00 15.64
N LEU A 203 -6.26 -3.96 14.75
CA LEU A 203 -7.06 -4.24 13.55
C LEU A 203 -8.48 -4.71 13.90
N ALA A 204 -8.61 -5.57 14.91
CA ALA A 204 -9.91 -6.06 15.38
C ALA A 204 -10.79 -4.94 15.92
N THR A 205 -10.24 -4.05 16.74
CA THR A 205 -11.01 -3.00 17.40
C THR A 205 -11.28 -1.81 16.47
N GLU A 206 -10.31 -1.39 15.66
CA GLU A 206 -10.45 -0.19 14.81
C GLU A 206 -11.16 -0.49 13.49
N LEU A 207 -10.99 -1.70 12.95
CA LEU A 207 -11.46 -2.09 11.61
C LEU A 207 -12.37 -3.32 11.58
N HIS A 208 -12.69 -3.92 12.74
CA HIS A 208 -13.52 -5.12 12.83
C HIS A 208 -12.96 -6.31 12.03
N ILE A 209 -11.63 -6.39 11.91
CA ILE A 209 -10.93 -7.50 11.27
C ILE A 209 -10.76 -8.62 12.30
N PRO A 210 -11.30 -9.84 12.07
CA PRO A 210 -11.03 -10.98 12.92
C PRO A 210 -9.53 -11.17 13.16
N ARG A 211 -9.17 -11.48 14.39
CA ARG A 211 -7.78 -11.83 14.73
C ARG A 211 -7.40 -13.13 14.02
N PRO A 212 -6.12 -13.31 13.66
CA PRO A 212 -5.62 -14.59 13.18
C PRO A 212 -5.94 -15.70 14.18
N ALA A 213 -6.24 -16.91 13.69
CA ALA A 213 -6.56 -18.05 14.55
C ALA A 213 -5.37 -18.50 15.42
N ASP A 214 -4.16 -18.15 15.00
CA ASP A 214 -2.88 -18.35 15.68
C ASP A 214 -2.46 -17.13 16.52
N SER A 215 -3.32 -16.12 16.70
CA SER A 215 -3.06 -15.01 17.61
C SER A 215 -3.15 -15.50 19.06
N GLU A 216 -2.10 -15.23 19.85
CA GLU A 216 -2.06 -15.56 21.28
C GLU A 216 -2.43 -14.35 22.16
N ALA A 217 -2.75 -13.21 21.54
CA ALA A 217 -3.09 -12.00 22.26
C ALA A 217 -4.37 -12.20 23.10
N PRO A 218 -4.38 -11.75 24.39
CA PRO A 218 -5.57 -11.79 25.23
C PRO A 218 -6.84 -11.28 24.53
N GLU A 219 -7.98 -11.94 24.74
CA GLU A 219 -9.29 -11.61 24.14
C GLU A 219 -9.92 -10.29 24.67
N THR A 220 -9.11 -9.39 25.23
CA THR A 220 -9.47 -8.04 25.62
C THR A 220 -9.44 -7.09 24.40
N ALA A 221 -10.17 -5.98 24.45
CA ALA A 221 -10.27 -5.07 23.30
C ALA A 221 -8.94 -4.43 22.89
N ASP A 222 -8.01 -4.23 23.84
CA ASP A 222 -6.67 -3.70 23.61
C ASP A 222 -5.60 -4.79 23.42
N GLY A 223 -5.96 -6.05 23.66
CA GLY A 223 -5.05 -7.20 23.59
C GLY A 223 -4.08 -7.27 24.77
N CYS A 224 -4.35 -6.58 25.88
CA CYS A 224 -3.51 -6.55 27.07
C CYS A 224 -4.00 -7.54 28.14
N SER A 225 -3.07 -8.04 28.97
CA SER A 225 -3.31 -8.96 30.11
C SER A 225 -3.45 -8.25 31.44
#